data_AF-A0A7W0T1G6-F1
#
_entry.id   AF-A0A7W0T1G6-F1
#
_cell.length_a   1.000
_cell.length_b   1.000
_cell.length_c   1.000
_cell.angle_alpha   90.00
_cell.angle_beta   90.00
_cell.angle_gamma   90.00
#
_symmetry.space_group_name_H-M   'P 1'
#
loop_
_entity.id
_entity.type
_entity.pdbx_description
1 polymer ?
#
loop_
_entity_poly.entity_id
_entity_poly.type
_entity_poly.pdbx_seq_one_letter_code
_entity_poly.pdbx_strand_id
1 'polypeptide(L)'
;MTQPSDIVLNTDPYMLVAEKGSPGYTRSQDGIDEGRTGRIAQTDFFGGLNRALQLERDRGWDGLKVGPAHGGQGIAPWPNSALVGAEAGTPNSSNLFPFPTAVVRDTVYIGIGQYVYQTVATNDPTWAAPTRVYDAGVGNIVTGLCNYLGYSLIICRGDTADIVSMLVTDNSTSILSPGKRGVKCVSYMGQFIFTDQPGFASGYPNRLWLYLNGLFEERFTDTDIVNLATAQGEVIAATRSALYSFSGSFRKVTVPNPAPPPDDVEVNRWSGELEPYFQHGTATDVDDFKFILGFGGRTYAWIGRSVLEYDPQGDRAGWRDTGLSGVRCHGACVASGYLVVSIVTAQNTTELWAWDGSGWWCIYSEVWNGVNELLSPIPLAGAGAYDLMVFHPFTNVTTLFRLVWRSATQHNYPTTGTYTTSLIDAGERDKNKAWRKIGFVFASPDLPGNPASADSITVALAYSTNNGETFTTPISVPVPGNAMGTNNFEFEVNIASDVAVSPFLMLRVSWTSISDWAPILVGLWAEYEVLDSPARRRRWQFTVQAEDQVIDRDGAILTRTGREQITELWDHWQAGTTVPFHDIDFDSAPTERRVRIVGIEERVPVPHEAGHWGQSRVMLTLVEV
;
A
#
# COMPACT_ATOMS: atom_id res chain seq x y z
N MET A 1 -10.63 -71.72 -6.57
CA MET A 1 -9.36 -71.77 -7.32
C MET A 1 -8.30 -71.47 -6.29
N THR A 2 -7.34 -72.36 -6.07
CA THR A 2 -6.19 -72.08 -5.21
C THR A 2 -5.27 -71.10 -5.94
N GLN A 3 -4.86 -70.02 -5.28
CA GLN A 3 -3.92 -69.07 -5.88
C GLN A 3 -2.50 -69.67 -5.83
N PRO A 4 -1.79 -69.79 -6.97
CA PRO A 4 -0.45 -70.36 -7.01
C PRO A 4 0.61 -69.43 -6.42
N SER A 5 0.38 -68.12 -6.32
CA SER A 5 1.36 -67.13 -5.81
C SER A 5 0.85 -66.34 -4.60
N ASP A 6 1.69 -65.53 -3.97
CA ASP A 6 1.25 -64.62 -2.89
C ASP A 6 0.61 -63.35 -3.45
N ILE A 7 1.16 -62.80 -4.54
CA ILE A 7 0.58 -61.66 -5.25
C ILE A 7 0.70 -61.87 -6.77
N VAL A 8 -0.04 -61.07 -7.52
CA VAL A 8 0.15 -60.93 -8.99
C VAL A 8 0.30 -59.45 -9.31
N LEU A 9 1.38 -59.07 -9.97
CA LEU A 9 1.65 -57.69 -10.39
C LEU A 9 1.88 -57.69 -11.90
N ASN A 10 1.15 -56.86 -12.64
CA ASN A 10 1.20 -56.83 -14.10
C ASN A 10 0.96 -58.19 -14.79
N THR A 11 0.01 -58.98 -14.27
CA THR A 11 -0.31 -60.37 -14.69
C THR A 11 0.73 -61.43 -14.30
N ASP A 12 1.84 -61.00 -13.70
CA ASP A 12 2.97 -61.85 -13.35
C ASP A 12 2.95 -62.26 -11.85
N PRO A 13 3.15 -63.56 -11.51
CA PRO A 13 3.05 -64.06 -10.14
C PRO A 13 4.33 -63.87 -9.33
N TYR A 14 4.22 -63.43 -8.08
CA TYR A 14 5.37 -63.28 -7.17
C TYR A 14 5.11 -63.90 -5.79
N MET A 15 6.18 -64.42 -5.17
CA MET A 15 6.18 -64.92 -3.79
C MET A 15 6.74 -63.88 -2.84
N LEU A 16 6.19 -63.80 -1.65
CA LEU A 16 6.60 -62.87 -0.61
C LEU A 16 7.40 -63.60 0.48
N VAL A 17 8.37 -62.91 1.05
CA VAL A 17 9.17 -63.42 2.18
C VAL A 17 9.11 -62.46 3.35
N ALA A 18 8.93 -63.01 4.55
CA ALA A 18 9.04 -62.23 5.77
C ALA A 18 10.51 -61.95 6.09
N GLU A 19 10.86 -60.68 6.27
CA GLU A 19 12.19 -60.31 6.72
C GLU A 19 12.29 -60.35 8.26
N LYS A 20 13.41 -60.84 8.78
CA LYS A 20 13.62 -60.95 10.23
C LYS A 20 13.64 -59.54 10.85
N GLY A 21 12.56 -59.17 11.54
CA GLY A 21 12.40 -57.88 12.21
C GLY A 21 11.56 -56.85 11.46
N SER A 22 10.96 -57.20 10.31
CA SER A 22 10.00 -56.37 9.59
C SER A 22 8.72 -57.17 9.29
N PRO A 23 7.51 -56.57 9.39
CA PRO A 23 6.29 -57.25 8.93
C PRO A 23 6.42 -57.54 7.42
N GLY A 24 6.45 -58.83 7.04
CA GLY A 24 6.69 -59.29 5.67
C GLY A 24 5.70 -58.77 4.62
N TYR A 25 4.54 -58.29 5.07
CA TYR A 25 3.53 -57.62 4.27
C TYR A 25 2.78 -56.64 5.17
N THR A 26 2.67 -55.38 4.74
CA THR A 26 1.92 -54.32 5.42
C THR A 26 0.98 -53.66 4.43
N ARG A 27 -0.31 -53.64 4.76
CA ARG A 27 -1.33 -52.85 4.07
C ARG A 27 -1.70 -51.68 4.95
N SER A 28 -1.45 -50.46 4.49
CA SER A 28 -1.79 -49.23 5.21
C SER A 28 -2.63 -48.31 4.33
N GLN A 29 -3.33 -47.39 4.96
CA GLN A 29 -4.03 -46.31 4.28
C GLN A 29 -3.61 -45.04 5.00
N ASP A 30 -2.96 -44.15 4.26
CA ASP A 30 -2.49 -42.87 4.77
C ASP A 30 -2.82 -41.77 3.75
N GLY A 31 -3.03 -40.56 4.23
CA GLY A 31 -3.46 -39.41 3.44
C GLY A 31 -4.83 -38.84 3.83
N ILE A 32 -5.12 -37.65 3.30
CA ILE A 32 -6.36 -36.89 3.50
C ILE A 32 -7.30 -37.20 2.32
N ASP A 33 -8.62 -37.27 2.55
CA ASP A 33 -9.60 -37.49 1.47
C ASP A 33 -9.47 -36.36 0.44
N GLU A 34 -8.93 -36.69 -0.74
CA GLU A 34 -8.73 -35.80 -1.90
C GLU A 34 -7.80 -34.60 -1.63
N GLY A 35 -7.24 -33.99 -2.68
CA GLY A 35 -6.34 -32.84 -2.53
C GLY A 35 -7.00 -31.77 -1.65
N ARG A 36 -6.24 -31.13 -0.75
CA ARG A 36 -6.79 -30.09 0.14
C ARG A 36 -7.27 -28.92 -0.72
N THR A 37 -8.55 -28.95 -1.08
CA THR A 37 -9.23 -27.86 -1.76
C THR A 37 -9.63 -26.83 -0.72
N GLY A 38 -9.57 -25.56 -1.11
CA GLY A 38 -9.90 -24.47 -0.22
C GLY A 38 -10.33 -23.23 -0.99
N ARG A 39 -11.07 -22.37 -0.29
CA ARG A 39 -11.39 -21.01 -0.75
C ARG A 39 -10.75 -20.03 0.21
N ILE A 40 -10.06 -19.04 -0.35
CA ILE A 40 -9.56 -17.88 0.38
C ILE A 40 -10.31 -16.66 -0.10
N ALA A 41 -10.69 -15.79 0.85
CA ALA A 41 -11.43 -14.56 0.57
C ALA A 41 -10.78 -13.38 1.31
N GLN A 42 -10.76 -12.24 0.64
CA GLN A 42 -10.37 -10.95 1.15
C GLN A 42 -11.60 -10.04 1.13
N THR A 43 -12.05 -9.62 2.31
CA THR A 43 -13.23 -8.76 2.50
C THR A 43 -12.91 -7.41 3.14
N ASP A 44 -11.70 -7.26 3.69
CA ASP A 44 -11.20 -5.98 4.19
C ASP A 44 -10.13 -5.44 3.25
N PHE A 45 -10.22 -4.15 2.95
CA PHE A 45 -9.37 -3.50 1.94
C PHE A 45 -8.64 -2.33 2.54
N PHE A 46 -7.34 -2.29 2.29
CA PHE A 46 -6.46 -1.18 2.64
C PHE A 46 -5.50 -1.00 1.47
N GLY A 47 -5.16 0.25 1.15
CA GLY A 47 -4.21 0.51 0.08
C GLY A 47 -2.80 0.00 0.43
N GLY A 48 -2.07 -0.43 -0.61
CA GLY A 48 -0.75 -1.03 -0.49
C GLY A 48 0.33 -0.21 -1.17
N LEU A 49 1.57 -0.31 -0.67
CA LEU A 49 2.73 0.47 -1.14
C LEU A 49 3.73 -0.35 -1.95
N ASN A 50 3.29 -1.41 -2.65
CA ASN A 50 4.17 -2.33 -3.37
C ASN A 50 5.31 -2.92 -2.51
N ARG A 51 5.04 -3.18 -1.21
CA ARG A 51 6.03 -3.69 -0.25
C ARG A 51 5.98 -5.20 -0.14
N ALA A 52 7.16 -5.84 -0.18
CA ALA A 52 7.31 -7.30 -0.04
C ALA A 52 6.86 -7.84 1.33
N LEU A 53 7.05 -7.05 2.40
CA LEU A 53 6.50 -7.32 3.72
C LEU A 53 5.40 -6.30 3.98
N GLN A 54 4.17 -6.78 3.92
CA GLN A 54 3.00 -5.98 4.24
C GLN A 54 2.78 -5.99 5.75
N LEU A 55 2.42 -4.83 6.31
CA LEU A 55 1.98 -4.79 7.70
C LEU A 55 0.66 -5.56 7.80
N GLU A 56 0.29 -6.08 8.98
CA GLU A 56 -1.00 -6.80 9.14
C GLU A 56 -2.23 -5.99 8.68
N ARG A 57 -2.11 -4.65 8.66
CA ARG A 57 -3.12 -3.72 8.14
C ARG A 57 -3.11 -3.59 6.61
N ASP A 58 -1.99 -3.80 5.94
CA ASP A 58 -1.87 -3.65 4.49
C ASP A 58 -2.26 -4.98 3.83
N ARG A 59 -3.50 -5.12 3.35
CA ARG A 59 -3.95 -6.34 2.65
C ARG A 59 -3.95 -6.21 1.12
N GLY A 60 -3.67 -5.03 0.58
CA GLY A 60 -3.52 -4.76 -0.86
C GLY A 60 -2.05 -4.63 -1.24
N TRP A 61 -1.67 -5.03 -2.46
CA TRP A 61 -0.33 -4.78 -3.03
C TRP A 61 -0.23 -3.38 -3.57
N ASP A 62 -1.23 -2.98 -4.35
CA ASP A 62 -1.29 -1.70 -5.04
C ASP A 62 -2.75 -1.28 -5.22
N GLY A 63 -3.00 0.02 -5.22
CA GLY A 63 -4.33 0.59 -5.43
C GLY A 63 -4.18 1.99 -6.01
N LEU A 64 -4.30 2.10 -7.33
CA LEU A 64 -4.21 3.37 -8.06
C LEU A 64 -5.60 3.87 -8.42
N LYS A 65 -5.89 5.11 -8.04
CA LYS A 65 -7.21 5.75 -8.25
C LYS A 65 -8.35 4.89 -7.70
N VAL A 66 -8.12 4.30 -6.54
CA VAL A 66 -9.14 3.65 -5.71
C VAL A 66 -9.01 4.16 -4.29
N GLY A 67 -10.13 4.22 -3.58
CA GLY A 67 -10.20 4.70 -2.21
C GLY A 67 -11.19 3.89 -1.39
N PRO A 68 -11.20 4.14 -0.07
CA PRO A 68 -12.06 3.43 0.86
C PRO A 68 -13.52 3.81 0.64
N ALA A 69 -14.41 2.83 0.78
CA ALA A 69 -15.84 3.00 0.87
C ALA A 69 -16.35 2.35 2.17
N HIS A 70 -17.52 2.77 2.67
CA HIS A 70 -18.13 2.22 3.89
C HIS A 70 -17.22 2.19 5.13
N GLY A 71 -16.40 3.23 5.32
CA GLY A 71 -15.46 3.26 6.43
C GLY A 71 -14.39 2.15 6.37
N GLY A 72 -14.02 1.70 5.16
CA GLY A 72 -12.96 0.72 4.92
C GLY A 72 -13.44 -0.71 4.61
N GLN A 73 -14.75 -0.98 4.64
CA GLN A 73 -15.33 -2.31 4.34
C GLN A 73 -15.47 -2.62 2.84
N GLY A 74 -15.12 -1.67 1.98
CA GLY A 74 -15.07 -1.86 0.54
C GLY A 74 -14.20 -0.80 -0.11
N ILE A 75 -14.00 -0.92 -1.42
CA ILE A 75 -13.26 0.06 -2.21
C ILE A 75 -14.01 0.44 -3.48
N ALA A 76 -13.80 1.67 -3.91
CA ALA A 76 -14.36 2.20 -5.15
C ALA A 76 -13.34 3.09 -5.87
N PRO A 77 -13.50 3.31 -7.19
CA PRO A 77 -12.70 4.26 -7.94
C PRO A 77 -12.75 5.67 -7.32
N TRP A 78 -11.59 6.25 -7.06
CA TRP A 78 -11.42 7.54 -6.38
C TRP A 78 -9.95 7.99 -6.44
N PRO A 79 -9.61 9.29 -6.60
CA PRO A 79 -10.46 10.45 -6.79
C PRO A 79 -10.58 10.90 -8.25
N ASN A 80 -11.57 11.77 -8.54
CA ASN A 80 -11.68 12.46 -9.83
C ASN A 80 -10.53 13.46 -9.99
N SER A 81 -9.96 13.52 -11.19
CA SER A 81 -8.86 14.43 -11.51
C SER A 81 -9.12 15.16 -12.82
N ALA A 82 -8.76 16.43 -12.90
CA ALA A 82 -8.80 17.23 -14.13
C ALA A 82 -7.45 17.92 -14.37
N LEU A 83 -6.99 17.89 -15.62
CA LEU A 83 -5.83 18.67 -16.07
C LEU A 83 -6.33 20.04 -16.53
N VAL A 84 -5.78 21.10 -15.96
CA VAL A 84 -6.12 22.49 -16.31
C VAL A 84 -4.87 23.25 -16.71
N GLY A 85 -5.03 24.22 -17.61
CA GLY A 85 -3.95 25.15 -17.95
C GLY A 85 -3.61 26.03 -16.76
N ALA A 86 -2.33 26.19 -16.48
CA ALA A 86 -1.82 27.21 -15.56
C ALA A 86 -1.95 28.61 -16.18
N GLU A 87 -1.96 29.67 -15.37
CA GLU A 87 -1.92 31.04 -15.87
C GLU A 87 -0.65 31.24 -16.73
N ALA A 88 -0.79 31.93 -17.87
CA ALA A 88 0.35 32.28 -18.71
C ALA A 88 1.37 33.09 -17.89
N GLY A 89 2.60 32.58 -17.75
CA GLY A 89 3.65 33.23 -16.97
C GLY A 89 3.70 32.84 -15.50
N THR A 90 2.93 31.84 -15.05
CA THR A 90 3.19 31.15 -13.77
C THR A 90 4.62 30.62 -13.81
N PRO A 91 5.52 31.05 -12.91
CA PRO A 91 6.92 30.63 -12.97
C PRO A 91 7.03 29.12 -12.88
N ASN A 92 7.72 28.51 -13.84
CA ASN A 92 8.26 27.16 -13.75
C ASN A 92 9.34 27.14 -12.66
N SER A 93 8.97 27.12 -11.39
CA SER A 93 9.97 27.08 -10.33
C SER A 93 10.48 25.64 -10.16
N SER A 94 11.78 25.46 -10.34
CA SER A 94 12.52 24.22 -10.02
C SER A 94 12.72 24.02 -8.51
N ASN A 95 11.88 24.64 -7.68
CA ASN A 95 12.13 24.76 -6.25
C ASN A 95 11.89 23.42 -5.57
N LEU A 96 12.94 22.88 -4.95
CA LEU A 96 12.89 21.66 -4.11
C LEU A 96 12.06 21.83 -2.81
N PHE A 97 11.31 22.93 -2.65
CA PHE A 97 10.55 23.24 -1.45
C PHE A 97 9.06 23.40 -1.79
N PRO A 98 8.15 22.93 -0.92
CA PRO A 98 6.72 23.13 -1.10
C PRO A 98 6.37 24.61 -1.26
N PHE A 99 5.39 24.91 -2.11
CA PHE A 99 4.89 26.27 -2.25
C PHE A 99 4.26 26.75 -0.94
N PRO A 100 4.61 27.94 -0.43
CA PRO A 100 3.92 28.49 0.72
C PRO A 100 2.48 28.80 0.34
N THR A 101 1.55 28.43 1.21
CA THR A 101 0.11 28.60 1.00
C THR A 101 -0.57 29.12 2.26
N ALA A 102 -1.64 29.88 2.08
CA ALA A 102 -2.48 30.32 3.20
C ALA A 102 -3.93 30.50 2.73
N VAL A 103 -4.87 30.15 3.60
CA VAL A 103 -6.29 30.44 3.39
C VAL A 103 -6.66 31.67 4.21
N VAL A 104 -7.17 32.70 3.52
CA VAL A 104 -7.64 33.94 4.16
C VAL A 104 -9.04 34.22 3.64
N ARG A 105 -10.00 34.33 4.56
CA ARG A 105 -11.44 34.39 4.25
C ARG A 105 -11.87 33.19 3.39
N ASP A 106 -12.30 33.44 2.18
CA ASP A 106 -12.84 32.51 1.20
C ASP A 106 -11.89 32.29 0.03
N THR A 107 -10.58 32.57 0.16
CA THR A 107 -9.63 32.41 -0.94
C THR A 107 -8.33 31.75 -0.50
N VAL A 108 -7.77 30.91 -1.37
CA VAL A 108 -6.46 30.29 -1.18
C VAL A 108 -5.39 31.12 -1.89
N TYR A 109 -4.36 31.49 -1.15
CA TYR A 109 -3.19 32.22 -1.65
C TYR A 109 -1.99 31.29 -1.77
N ILE A 110 -1.24 31.44 -2.86
CA ILE A 110 -0.13 30.56 -3.22
C ILE A 110 1.07 31.40 -3.63
N GLY A 111 2.21 31.22 -2.97
CA GLY A 111 3.46 31.87 -3.34
C GLY A 111 4.24 31.02 -4.34
N ILE A 112 4.55 31.57 -5.50
CA ILE A 112 5.35 30.90 -6.54
C ILE A 112 6.44 31.86 -7.02
N GLY A 113 7.69 31.54 -6.69
CA GLY A 113 8.82 32.43 -6.97
C GLY A 113 8.61 33.79 -6.30
N GLN A 114 8.60 34.87 -7.09
CA GLN A 114 8.38 36.24 -6.59
C GLN A 114 6.91 36.66 -6.49
N TYR A 115 5.99 35.84 -6.98
CA TYR A 115 4.58 36.22 -7.11
C TYR A 115 3.71 35.53 -6.05
N VAL A 116 2.62 36.19 -5.68
CA VAL A 116 1.50 35.54 -4.98
C VAL A 116 0.30 35.50 -5.93
N TYR A 117 -0.30 34.31 -6.01
CA TYR A 117 -1.51 34.04 -6.75
C TYR A 117 -2.65 33.79 -5.79
N GLN A 118 -3.86 34.14 -6.21
CA GLN A 118 -5.10 33.82 -5.50
C GLN A 118 -5.97 32.90 -6.37
N THR A 119 -6.61 31.90 -5.78
CA THR A 119 -7.60 31.07 -6.46
C THR A 119 -8.92 31.82 -6.65
N VAL A 120 -9.87 31.19 -7.34
CA VAL A 120 -11.29 31.54 -7.16
C VAL A 120 -11.71 31.33 -5.69
N ALA A 121 -12.85 31.90 -5.31
CA ALA A 121 -13.37 31.73 -3.97
C ALA A 121 -13.68 30.25 -3.66
N THR A 122 -13.55 29.84 -2.40
CA THR A 122 -13.75 28.47 -1.91
C THR A 122 -15.20 27.99 -2.06
N ASN A 123 -16.14 28.92 -2.27
CA ASN A 123 -17.55 28.65 -2.55
C ASN A 123 -17.91 28.78 -4.04
N ASP A 124 -16.96 29.15 -4.90
CA ASP A 124 -17.20 29.22 -6.34
C ASP A 124 -17.33 27.80 -6.92
N PRO A 125 -18.44 27.47 -7.60
CA PRO A 125 -18.60 26.15 -8.21
C PRO A 125 -17.73 25.94 -9.45
N THR A 126 -17.15 26.99 -10.03
CA THR A 126 -16.42 26.93 -11.31
C THR A 126 -14.96 27.24 -11.10
N TRP A 127 -14.09 26.36 -11.60
CA TRP A 127 -12.66 26.64 -11.58
C TRP A 127 -12.29 27.71 -12.61
N ALA A 128 -11.49 28.68 -12.18
CA ALA A 128 -10.69 29.53 -13.04
C ALA A 128 -9.23 29.46 -12.59
N ALA A 129 -8.30 29.68 -13.52
CA ALA A 129 -6.87 29.71 -13.20
C ALA A 129 -6.60 30.76 -12.10
N PRO A 130 -5.65 30.48 -11.17
CA PRO A 130 -5.25 31.45 -10.16
C PRO A 130 -4.81 32.76 -10.81
N THR A 131 -5.08 33.88 -10.14
CA THR A 131 -4.73 35.22 -10.63
C THR A 131 -3.61 35.81 -9.79
N ARG A 132 -2.60 36.40 -10.43
CA ARG A 132 -1.53 37.11 -9.71
C ARG A 132 -2.07 38.36 -9.00
N VAL A 133 -1.83 38.46 -7.70
CA VAL A 133 -2.23 39.61 -6.84
C VAL A 133 -1.08 40.40 -6.27
N TYR A 134 0.11 39.82 -6.23
CA TYR A 134 1.30 40.47 -5.67
C TYR A 134 2.56 40.09 -6.45
N ASP A 135 3.47 41.05 -6.54
CA ASP A 135 4.83 40.89 -7.06
C ASP A 135 5.80 41.42 -6.01
N ALA A 136 6.64 40.53 -5.48
CA ALA A 136 7.68 40.87 -4.52
C ALA A 136 8.81 41.70 -5.14
N GLY A 137 8.87 41.78 -6.48
CA GLY A 137 9.93 42.42 -7.25
C GLY A 137 11.09 41.47 -7.53
N VAL A 138 11.85 41.81 -8.57
CA VAL A 138 12.98 40.99 -9.05
C VAL A 138 13.96 40.69 -7.93
N GLY A 139 14.26 39.40 -7.75
CA GLY A 139 15.22 38.92 -6.75
C GLY A 139 14.62 38.63 -5.37
N ASN A 140 13.34 38.93 -5.15
CA ASN A 140 12.64 38.62 -3.90
C ASN A 140 11.74 37.40 -4.08
N ILE A 141 12.01 36.32 -3.34
CA ILE A 141 11.23 35.08 -3.42
C ILE A 141 10.27 35.00 -2.23
N VAL A 142 9.00 34.68 -2.50
CA VAL A 142 8.00 34.37 -1.47
C VAL A 142 8.35 33.02 -0.86
N THR A 143 8.67 33.01 0.43
CA THR A 143 9.17 31.84 1.17
C THR A 143 8.19 31.31 2.21
N GLY A 144 7.27 32.16 2.65
CA GLY A 144 6.24 31.84 3.65
C GLY A 144 5.00 32.73 3.47
N LEU A 145 3.83 32.14 3.72
CA LEU A 145 2.55 32.82 3.72
C LEU A 145 1.77 32.40 4.96
N CYS A 146 1.12 33.35 5.64
CA CYS A 146 0.17 33.01 6.69
C CYS A 146 -0.95 34.04 6.84
N ASN A 147 -2.07 33.61 7.42
CA ASN A 147 -3.21 34.47 7.72
C ASN A 147 -2.92 35.34 8.96
N TYR A 148 -3.22 36.63 8.86
CA TYR A 148 -3.15 37.59 9.96
C TYR A 148 -4.51 38.29 10.14
N LEU A 149 -5.04 38.21 11.37
CA LEU A 149 -6.32 38.79 11.80
C LEU A 149 -7.54 38.40 10.94
N GLY A 150 -7.44 37.39 10.08
CA GLY A 150 -8.55 36.92 9.24
C GLY A 150 -8.83 37.77 7.99
N TYR A 151 -8.07 38.84 7.76
CA TYR A 151 -8.29 39.74 6.62
C TYR A 151 -6.99 40.23 5.94
N SER A 152 -5.84 39.87 6.48
CA SER A 152 -4.55 40.20 5.90
C SER A 152 -3.73 38.93 5.68
N LEU A 153 -2.90 38.98 4.64
CA LEU A 153 -1.93 37.96 4.30
C LEU A 153 -0.55 38.48 4.66
N ILE A 154 0.19 37.73 5.48
CA ILE A 154 1.61 38.00 5.74
C ILE A 154 2.43 37.29 4.68
N ILE A 155 3.36 38.03 4.08
CA ILE A 155 4.24 37.58 3.01
C ILE A 155 5.68 37.67 3.49
N CYS A 156 6.27 36.49 3.73
CA CYS A 156 7.68 36.33 4.03
C CYS A 156 8.47 36.27 2.72
N ARG A 157 9.56 37.05 2.64
CA ARG A 157 10.35 37.24 1.42
C ARG A 157 11.81 36.80 1.59
N GLY A 158 12.04 35.86 2.50
CA GLY A 158 13.38 35.38 2.81
C GLY A 158 14.23 36.46 3.48
N ASP A 159 15.53 36.41 3.22
CA ASP A 159 16.53 37.40 3.65
C ASP A 159 16.62 38.63 2.74
N THR A 160 15.96 38.64 1.59
CA THR A 160 16.17 39.67 0.57
C THR A 160 15.35 40.93 0.85
N ALA A 161 14.22 40.81 1.56
CA ALA A 161 13.34 41.94 1.82
C ALA A 161 12.52 41.79 3.11
N ASP A 162 12.01 42.92 3.61
CA ASP A 162 11.20 42.96 4.83
C ASP A 162 9.86 42.22 4.68
N ILE A 163 9.27 41.79 5.79
CA ILE A 163 7.94 41.16 5.80
C ILE A 163 6.88 42.18 5.37
N VAL A 164 5.98 41.74 4.49
CA VAL A 164 4.87 42.55 3.96
C VAL A 164 3.54 42.03 4.50
N SER A 165 2.66 42.93 4.89
CA SER A 165 1.25 42.65 5.12
C SER A 165 0.43 43.14 3.94
N MET A 166 -0.34 42.26 3.34
CA MET A 166 -1.28 42.55 2.25
C MET A 166 -2.71 42.47 2.76
N LEU A 167 -3.49 43.53 2.60
CA LEU A 167 -4.93 43.49 2.87
C LEU A 167 -5.63 42.77 1.73
N VAL A 168 -6.36 41.68 2.02
CA VAL A 168 -6.94 40.83 0.97
C VAL A 168 -8.15 41.45 0.27
N THR A 169 -8.68 42.55 0.80
CA THR A 169 -9.89 43.21 0.25
C THR A 169 -9.57 44.01 -1.02
N ASP A 170 -8.40 44.65 -1.05
CA ASP A 170 -7.98 45.55 -2.12
C ASP A 170 -6.55 45.26 -2.63
N ASN A 171 -5.91 44.21 -2.11
CA ASN A 171 -4.51 43.86 -2.34
C ASN A 171 -3.52 44.99 -2.01
N SER A 172 -3.90 45.94 -1.15
CA SER A 172 -2.97 46.96 -0.67
C SER A 172 -1.90 46.33 0.20
N THR A 173 -0.65 46.75 0.02
CA THR A 173 0.51 46.17 0.70
C THR A 173 1.22 47.21 1.54
N SER A 174 1.75 46.79 2.69
CA SER A 174 2.55 47.62 3.58
C SER A 174 3.67 46.82 4.20
N ILE A 175 4.82 47.45 4.42
CA ILE A 175 5.92 46.84 5.18
C ILE A 175 5.48 46.83 6.64
N LEU A 176 5.47 45.64 7.26
CA LEU A 176 4.99 45.50 8.63
C LEU A 176 5.94 46.16 9.64
N SER A 177 7.24 45.93 9.48
CA SER A 177 8.29 46.61 10.25
C SER A 177 9.59 46.62 9.45
N PRO A 178 10.25 47.78 9.30
CA PRO A 178 11.56 47.85 8.66
C PRO A 178 12.58 46.92 9.35
N GLY A 179 13.38 46.22 8.54
CA GLY A 179 14.46 45.34 9.02
C GLY A 179 14.00 43.99 9.58
N LYS A 180 12.70 43.68 9.59
CA LYS A 180 12.19 42.35 9.96
C LYS A 180 12.02 41.51 8.70
N ARG A 181 12.84 40.47 8.56
CA ARG A 181 12.88 39.55 7.42
C ARG A 181 12.54 38.15 7.92
N GLY A 182 11.76 37.40 7.15
CA GLY A 182 11.26 36.10 7.60
C GLY A 182 11.26 35.08 6.47
N VAL A 183 11.47 33.81 6.81
CA VAL A 183 11.48 32.69 5.86
C VAL A 183 10.23 31.84 5.97
N LYS A 184 9.89 31.40 7.19
CA LYS A 184 8.69 30.61 7.46
C LYS A 184 7.79 31.39 8.40
N CYS A 185 6.48 31.29 8.21
CA CYS A 185 5.50 31.90 9.11
C CYS A 185 4.26 31.02 9.26
N VAL A 186 3.62 31.13 10.41
CA VAL A 186 2.38 30.43 10.74
C VAL A 186 1.43 31.39 11.44
N SER A 187 0.12 31.16 11.25
CA SER A 187 -0.92 31.89 11.99
C SER A 187 -1.16 31.21 13.33
N TYR A 188 -1.18 31.97 14.43
CA TYR A 188 -1.45 31.43 15.75
C TYR A 188 -2.23 32.46 16.58
N MET A 189 -3.39 32.05 17.09
CA MET A 189 -4.31 32.90 17.86
C MET A 189 -4.65 34.25 17.18
N GLY A 190 -4.80 34.27 15.85
CA GLY A 190 -5.08 35.48 15.07
C GLY A 190 -3.87 36.41 14.87
N GLN A 191 -2.73 36.09 15.48
CA GLN A 191 -1.44 36.72 15.22
C GLN A 191 -0.60 35.81 14.31
N PHE A 192 0.68 36.13 14.15
CA PHE A 192 1.59 35.26 13.40
C PHE A 192 2.93 35.11 14.13
N ILE A 193 3.56 33.98 13.85
CA ILE A 193 4.88 33.61 14.35
C ILE A 193 5.74 33.30 13.13
N PHE A 194 7.01 33.71 13.14
CA PHE A 194 7.91 33.49 12.01
C PHE A 194 9.34 33.19 12.42
N THR A 195 10.11 32.63 11.50
CA THR A 195 11.53 32.34 11.67
C THR A 195 12.39 33.26 10.83
N ASP A 196 13.61 33.51 11.30
CA ASP A 196 14.68 34.08 10.48
C ASP A 196 15.26 33.00 9.53
N GLN A 197 16.12 33.42 8.59
CA GLN A 197 16.80 32.50 7.67
C GLN A 197 17.98 31.79 8.33
N PRO A 198 18.22 30.50 8.01
CA PRO A 198 19.46 29.81 8.37
C PRO A 198 20.68 30.46 7.70
N GLY A 199 21.56 31.06 8.51
CA GLY A 199 22.91 31.49 8.13
C GLY A 199 23.02 32.72 7.20
N PHE A 200 23.15 33.94 7.76
CA PHE A 200 24.41 34.72 7.77
C PHE A 200 24.29 36.11 8.44
N ALA A 201 25.45 36.57 8.93
CA ALA A 201 25.92 37.90 9.36
C ALA A 201 25.37 38.60 10.64
N SER A 202 24.15 38.37 11.15
CA SER A 202 23.76 38.98 12.45
C SER A 202 22.71 38.29 13.31
N GLY A 203 22.28 37.04 13.04
CA GLY A 203 21.15 36.50 13.79
C GLY A 203 21.13 34.98 13.89
N TYR A 204 21.07 34.52 15.13
CA TYR A 204 20.57 33.26 15.64
C TYR A 204 19.51 32.59 14.73
N PRO A 205 19.88 31.63 13.83
CA PRO A 205 18.93 30.87 13.00
C PRO A 205 18.01 29.94 13.81
N ASN A 206 18.30 29.83 15.10
CA ASN A 206 17.53 29.21 16.15
C ASN A 206 16.54 30.20 16.80
N ARG A 207 16.17 31.31 16.14
CA ARG A 207 15.24 32.31 16.69
C ARG A 207 13.85 32.20 16.09
N LEU A 208 12.87 32.20 16.98
CA LEU A 208 11.45 32.31 16.68
C LEU A 208 10.96 33.71 17.10
N TRP A 209 10.32 34.42 16.18
CA TRP A 209 9.71 35.72 16.44
C TRP A 209 8.20 35.56 16.62
N LEU A 210 7.70 36.12 17.71
CA LEU A 210 6.28 36.14 18.02
C LEU A 210 5.79 37.58 17.88
N TYR A 211 4.88 37.80 16.92
CA TYR A 211 4.30 39.11 16.70
C TYR A 211 3.00 39.26 17.49
N LEU A 212 2.80 40.43 18.10
CA LEU A 212 1.57 40.79 18.80
C LEU A 212 1.31 42.28 18.67
N ASN A 213 0.36 42.66 17.80
CA ASN A 213 -0.14 44.04 17.68
C ASN A 213 0.97 45.12 17.62
N GLY A 214 1.99 44.91 16.80
CA GLY A 214 3.12 45.85 16.61
C GLY A 214 4.32 45.58 17.51
N LEU A 215 4.22 44.66 18.47
CA LEU A 215 5.34 44.20 19.29
C LEU A 215 5.91 42.90 18.73
N PHE A 216 7.23 42.76 18.84
CA PHE A 216 7.96 41.54 18.51
C PHE A 216 8.63 41.01 19.78
N GLU A 217 8.33 39.76 20.12
CA GLU A 217 9.06 39.00 21.12
C GLU A 217 9.89 37.92 20.43
N GLU A 218 10.98 37.49 21.08
CA GLU A 218 11.83 36.42 20.58
C GLU A 218 11.87 35.24 21.56
N ARG A 219 12.03 34.05 21.01
CA ARG A 219 12.34 32.80 21.70
C ARG A 219 13.45 32.09 20.94
N PHE A 220 14.25 31.29 21.64
CA PHE A 220 15.39 30.60 21.06
C PHE A 220 15.24 29.09 21.18
N THR A 221 15.59 28.37 20.11
CA THR A 221 15.79 26.93 20.07
C THR A 221 17.27 26.59 20.23
N ASP A 222 17.60 25.31 20.27
CA ASP A 222 18.98 24.83 20.32
C ASP A 222 19.73 24.97 18.99
N THR A 223 19.05 24.71 17.87
CA THR A 223 19.62 24.76 16.51
C THR A 223 18.68 25.40 15.50
N ASP A 224 19.16 25.59 14.28
CA ASP A 224 18.43 26.17 13.15
C ASP A 224 17.03 25.56 13.01
N ILE A 225 16.01 26.42 12.93
CA ILE A 225 14.65 25.98 12.66
C ILE A 225 14.54 25.68 11.15
N VAL A 226 14.26 24.42 10.82
CA VAL A 226 14.14 23.93 9.43
C VAL A 226 12.71 24.04 8.90
N ASN A 227 11.71 23.90 9.78
CA ASN A 227 10.31 24.06 9.42
C ASN A 227 9.46 24.55 10.60
N LEU A 228 8.32 25.16 10.28
CA LEU A 228 7.38 25.73 11.24
C LEU A 228 5.95 25.40 10.80
N ALA A 229 5.13 24.87 11.71
CA ALA A 229 3.72 24.60 11.45
C ALA A 229 2.86 24.80 12.70
N THR A 230 1.55 24.80 12.51
CA THR A 230 0.57 24.66 13.59
C THR A 230 -0.01 23.25 13.59
N ALA A 231 0.03 22.57 14.72
CA ALA A 231 -0.57 21.26 14.89
C ALA A 231 -1.04 21.10 16.34
N GLN A 232 -2.13 20.37 16.56
CA GLN A 232 -2.70 20.13 17.90
C GLN A 232 -3.05 21.41 18.69
N GLY A 233 -3.28 22.53 18.00
CA GLY A 233 -3.53 23.81 18.66
C GLY A 233 -2.27 24.48 19.23
N GLU A 234 -1.08 23.98 18.88
CA GLU A 234 0.22 24.52 19.27
C GLU A 234 1.02 24.90 18.02
N VAL A 235 2.06 25.70 18.21
CA VAL A 235 3.07 25.95 17.17
C VAL A 235 4.22 24.97 17.35
N ILE A 236 4.53 24.23 16.29
CA ILE A 236 5.63 23.28 16.28
C ILE A 236 6.76 23.83 15.42
N ALA A 237 7.93 23.98 16.05
CA ALA A 237 9.17 24.35 15.39
C ALA A 237 10.07 23.10 15.29
N ALA A 238 10.34 22.69 14.05
CA ALA A 238 11.28 21.61 13.78
C ALA A 238 12.68 22.19 13.64
N THR A 239 13.63 21.67 14.42
CA THR A 239 15.05 22.01 14.32
C THR A 239 15.84 20.82 13.79
N ARG A 240 17.13 21.03 13.53
CA ARG A 240 18.04 19.95 13.12
C ARG A 240 18.30 18.91 14.21
N SER A 241 17.87 19.15 15.45
CA SER A 241 18.16 18.31 16.61
C SER A 241 16.93 17.88 17.40
N ALA A 242 15.87 18.69 17.37
CA ALA A 242 14.69 18.50 18.21
C ALA A 242 13.42 19.04 17.55
N LEU A 243 12.29 18.73 18.18
CA LEU A 243 11.01 19.40 17.95
C LEU A 243 10.62 20.16 19.20
N TYR A 244 10.23 21.41 18.99
CA TYR A 244 9.73 22.29 20.03
C TYR A 244 8.26 22.54 19.81
N SER A 245 7.49 22.52 20.89
CA SER A 245 6.13 23.02 20.89
C SER A 245 6.05 24.35 21.63
N PHE A 246 5.13 25.19 21.18
CA PHE A 246 4.74 26.43 21.82
C PHE A 246 3.23 26.46 21.95
N SER A 247 2.75 26.35 23.19
CA SER A 247 1.33 26.38 23.59
C SER A 247 0.95 27.69 24.29
N GLY A 248 1.80 28.71 24.14
CA GLY A 248 1.61 30.00 24.78
C GLY A 248 0.32 30.72 24.43
N SER A 249 -0.12 31.64 25.28
CA SER A 249 -1.33 32.44 25.09
C SER A 249 -1.08 33.94 25.37
N PHE A 250 -2.02 34.81 25.00
CA PHE A 250 -1.93 36.23 25.34
C PHE A 250 -2.21 36.46 26.81
N ARG A 251 -1.28 37.09 27.52
CA ARG A 251 -1.48 37.52 28.90
C ARG A 251 -1.23 39.01 29.03
N LYS A 252 -2.10 39.68 29.78
CA LYS A 252 -1.86 41.04 30.25
C LYS A 252 -0.82 41.02 31.36
N VAL A 253 0.25 41.78 31.16
CA VAL A 253 1.33 41.97 32.13
C VAL A 253 1.42 43.44 32.44
N THR A 254 1.46 43.76 33.73
CA THR A 254 1.67 45.10 34.25
C THR A 254 3.16 45.43 34.15
N VAL A 255 3.52 46.45 33.38
CA VAL A 255 4.92 46.92 33.25
C VAL A 255 5.04 48.37 33.70
N PRO A 256 6.20 48.78 34.24
CA PRO A 256 6.44 50.18 34.59
C PRO A 256 6.28 51.08 33.35
N ASN A 257 5.48 52.15 33.47
CA ASN A 257 5.34 53.14 32.42
C ASN A 257 6.64 53.95 32.28
N PRO A 258 7.27 53.99 31.08
CA PRO A 258 8.46 54.80 30.87
C PRO A 258 8.17 56.32 30.83
N ALA A 259 6.89 56.75 30.79
CA ALA A 259 6.49 58.15 30.76
C ALA A 259 5.87 58.63 32.09
N PRO A 260 6.08 59.90 32.51
CA PRO A 260 5.46 60.45 33.72
C PRO A 260 3.96 60.76 33.54
N PRO A 261 3.09 60.53 34.54
CA PRO A 261 3.39 59.93 35.85
C PRO A 261 3.61 58.40 35.76
N PRO A 262 4.44 57.82 36.66
CA PRO A 262 4.88 56.43 36.61
C PRO A 262 3.80 55.48 37.14
N ASP A 263 2.61 55.50 36.52
CA ASP A 263 1.57 54.51 36.78
C ASP A 263 1.83 53.29 35.93
N ASP A 264 1.83 52.08 36.49
CA ASP A 264 2.07 50.87 35.69
C ASP A 264 1.04 50.73 34.56
N VAL A 265 1.49 50.36 33.36
CA VAL A 265 0.62 50.12 32.19
C VAL A 265 0.43 48.63 31.97
N GLU A 266 -0.80 48.22 31.68
CA GLU A 266 -1.06 46.86 31.17
C GLU A 266 -0.67 46.75 29.70
N VAL A 267 0.25 45.84 29.39
CA VAL A 267 0.60 45.45 28.01
C VAL A 267 0.34 43.96 27.80
N ASN A 268 -0.12 43.62 26.60
CA ASN A 268 -0.25 42.23 26.21
C ASN A 268 1.13 41.67 25.85
N ARG A 269 1.47 40.50 26.39
CA ARG A 269 2.67 39.74 26.07
C ARG A 269 2.33 38.29 25.78
N TRP A 270 3.21 37.60 25.07
CA TRP A 270 3.14 36.16 24.95
C TRP A 270 3.50 35.51 26.29
N SER A 271 2.62 34.65 26.78
CA SER A 271 2.94 33.70 27.85
C SER A 271 3.48 32.40 27.26
N GLY A 272 4.23 31.64 28.05
CA GLY A 272 4.80 30.37 27.62
C GLY A 272 6.20 30.50 27.03
N GLU A 273 6.88 29.35 27.00
CA GLU A 273 8.22 29.15 26.46
C GLU A 273 8.17 28.05 25.40
N LEU A 274 9.25 27.94 24.61
CA LEU A 274 9.42 26.80 23.72
C LEU A 274 9.87 25.59 24.54
N GLU A 275 9.07 24.53 24.50
CA GLU A 275 9.38 23.29 25.22
C GLU A 275 9.86 22.22 24.23
N PRO A 276 11.10 21.70 24.39
CA PRO A 276 11.54 20.56 23.61
C PRO A 276 10.79 19.32 24.12
N TYR A 277 9.93 18.74 23.28
CA TYR A 277 9.21 17.53 23.65
C TYR A 277 9.78 16.28 22.96
N PHE A 278 10.71 16.45 22.00
CA PHE A 278 11.41 15.32 21.37
C PHE A 278 12.79 15.72 20.83
N GLN A 279 13.79 14.88 21.07
CA GLN A 279 15.11 14.95 20.44
C GLN A 279 15.23 13.80 19.44
N HIS A 280 15.43 14.12 18.16
CA HIS A 280 15.53 13.13 17.08
C HIS A 280 16.99 12.80 16.70
N GLY A 281 17.95 13.44 17.37
CA GLY A 281 19.36 13.41 16.96
C GLY A 281 19.62 14.41 15.84
N THR A 282 20.77 14.33 15.17
CA THR A 282 21.06 15.22 14.03
C THR A 282 20.24 14.77 12.82
N ALA A 283 19.50 15.69 12.21
CA ALA A 283 18.83 15.48 10.91
C ALA A 283 19.78 14.77 9.93
N THR A 284 19.32 13.68 9.34
CA THR A 284 20.18 12.76 8.60
C THR A 284 20.13 12.99 7.10
N ASP A 285 19.03 13.55 6.60
CA ASP A 285 18.83 13.82 5.16
C ASP A 285 18.31 15.25 4.93
N VAL A 286 18.54 15.78 3.72
CA VAL A 286 18.22 17.17 3.35
C VAL A 286 16.70 17.38 3.20
N ASP A 287 15.94 16.30 3.11
CA ASP A 287 14.49 16.31 3.01
C ASP A 287 13.78 16.04 4.35
N ASP A 288 14.50 15.81 5.44
CA ASP A 288 13.90 15.72 6.78
C ASP A 288 13.13 17.01 7.11
N PHE A 289 11.91 16.85 7.63
CA PHE A 289 10.95 17.91 7.91
C PHE A 289 10.56 18.76 6.69
N LYS A 290 10.59 18.22 5.45
CA LYS A 290 10.00 18.90 4.28
C LYS A 290 8.56 19.32 4.50
N PHE A 291 7.81 18.54 5.28
CA PHE A 291 6.55 18.97 5.87
C PHE A 291 6.48 18.60 7.34
N ILE A 292 5.69 19.40 8.07
CA ILE A 292 5.15 19.08 9.39
C ILE A 292 3.76 19.69 9.46
N LEU A 293 2.76 18.94 9.91
CA LEU A 293 1.37 19.39 9.97
C LEU A 293 0.56 18.61 10.99
N GLY A 294 -0.61 19.14 11.36
CA GLY A 294 -1.59 18.44 12.18
C GLY A 294 -2.67 17.77 11.32
N PHE A 295 -3.04 16.53 11.65
CA PHE A 295 -4.16 15.81 11.06
C PHE A 295 -4.78 14.86 12.09
N GLY A 296 -6.11 14.77 12.17
CA GLY A 296 -6.78 13.84 13.10
C GLY A 296 -6.39 13.98 14.59
N GLY A 297 -5.97 15.17 15.04
CA GLY A 297 -5.47 15.39 16.40
C GLY A 297 -4.04 14.89 16.65
N ARG A 298 -3.31 14.48 15.62
CA ARG A 298 -1.92 14.01 15.66
C ARG A 298 -1.02 14.89 14.80
N THR A 299 0.28 14.82 15.03
CA THR A 299 1.29 15.54 14.23
C THR A 299 1.96 14.58 13.28
N TYR A 300 2.07 14.95 12.00
CA TYR A 300 2.73 14.14 10.98
C TYR A 300 3.93 14.90 10.42
N ALA A 301 5.01 14.19 10.13
CA ALA A 301 6.20 14.73 9.53
C ALA A 301 6.89 13.72 8.61
N TRP A 302 7.66 14.22 7.64
CA TRP A 302 8.60 13.42 6.89
C TRP A 302 9.94 13.35 7.63
N ILE A 303 10.35 12.16 8.05
CA ILE A 303 11.60 11.95 8.78
C ILE A 303 12.20 10.62 8.33
N GLY A 304 13.49 10.61 8.02
CA GLY A 304 14.21 9.37 7.72
C GLY A 304 13.59 8.61 6.55
N ARG A 305 13.13 9.34 5.52
CA ARG A 305 12.50 8.79 4.30
C ARG A 305 11.13 8.14 4.45
N SER A 306 10.46 8.39 5.57
CA SER A 306 9.11 7.91 5.85
C SER A 306 8.21 8.99 6.42
N VAL A 307 6.89 8.80 6.28
CA VAL A 307 5.89 9.59 6.99
C VAL A 307 5.68 9.00 8.37
N LEU A 308 6.08 9.76 9.38
CA LEU A 308 5.89 9.40 10.76
C LEU A 308 4.70 10.16 11.35
N GLU A 309 4.05 9.53 12.31
CA GLU A 309 2.97 10.08 13.13
C GLU A 309 3.46 10.19 14.57
N TYR A 310 3.25 11.35 15.19
CA TYR A 310 3.50 11.58 16.60
C TYR A 310 2.17 11.57 17.35
N ASP A 311 2.03 10.59 18.24
CA ASP A 311 0.90 10.46 19.16
C ASP A 311 1.38 10.75 20.60
N PRO A 312 1.05 11.92 21.17
CA PRO A 312 1.44 12.26 22.54
C PRO A 312 0.61 11.55 23.60
N GLN A 313 -0.56 10.98 23.26
CA GLN A 313 -1.52 10.43 24.23
C GLN A 313 -1.75 8.92 24.12
N GLY A 314 -1.15 8.25 23.13
CA GLY A 314 -1.31 6.80 22.94
C GLY A 314 -0.49 5.94 23.92
N ASP A 315 -0.90 4.67 24.07
CA ASP A 315 -0.25 3.66 24.94
C ASP A 315 1.25 3.44 24.68
N ARG A 316 1.73 3.83 23.50
CA ARG A 316 3.16 3.98 23.16
C ARG A 316 3.40 5.41 22.69
N ALA A 317 3.67 6.32 23.62
CA ALA A 317 4.04 7.70 23.30
C ALA A 317 5.30 7.70 22.40
N GLY A 318 5.29 8.48 21.32
CA GLY A 318 6.42 8.62 20.40
C GLY A 318 6.04 8.58 18.92
N TRP A 319 7.07 8.62 18.06
CA TRP A 319 6.90 8.51 16.61
C TRP A 319 6.57 7.09 16.19
N ARG A 320 5.61 6.97 15.29
CA ARG A 320 5.17 5.71 14.69
C ARG A 320 5.22 5.84 13.18
N ASP A 321 5.74 4.82 12.51
CA ASP A 321 5.68 4.75 11.07
C ASP A 321 4.23 4.52 10.61
N THR A 322 3.73 5.40 9.77
CA THR A 322 2.40 5.28 9.17
C THR A 322 2.35 4.27 8.04
N GLY A 323 3.52 3.83 7.57
CA GLY A 323 3.67 2.93 6.44
C GLY A 323 4.17 3.64 5.19
N LEU A 324 3.98 4.94 4.96
CA LEU A 324 4.42 5.57 3.71
C LEU A 324 5.92 5.90 3.73
N SER A 325 6.67 5.40 2.74
CA SER A 325 8.11 5.69 2.58
C SER A 325 8.50 5.93 1.13
N GLY A 326 9.58 6.67 0.91
CA GLY A 326 10.11 6.95 -0.41
C GLY A 326 11.56 7.43 -0.36
N VAL A 327 12.16 7.71 -1.50
CA VAL A 327 13.52 8.26 -1.60
C VAL A 327 13.52 9.77 -1.33
N ARG A 328 12.42 10.46 -1.65
CA ARG A 328 12.27 11.91 -1.46
C ARG A 328 10.83 12.29 -1.17
N CYS A 329 10.63 13.41 -0.48
CA CYS A 329 9.33 14.06 -0.30
C CYS A 329 9.27 15.45 -0.95
N HIS A 330 8.14 15.76 -1.59
CA HIS A 330 7.87 17.06 -2.24
C HIS A 330 6.87 17.93 -1.48
N GLY A 331 6.36 17.45 -0.35
CA GLY A 331 5.46 18.17 0.53
C GLY A 331 4.21 17.37 0.88
N ALA A 332 3.43 17.95 1.78
CA ALA A 332 2.15 17.42 2.19
C ALA A 332 1.18 18.55 2.51
N CYS A 333 -0.11 18.25 2.43
CA CYS A 333 -1.17 19.13 2.89
C CYS A 333 -2.35 18.33 3.44
N VAL A 334 -3.28 19.01 4.11
CA VAL A 334 -4.57 18.42 4.48
C VAL A 334 -5.63 18.96 3.54
N ALA A 335 -6.27 18.06 2.79
CA ALA A 335 -7.31 18.41 1.83
C ALA A 335 -8.55 17.54 2.10
N SER A 336 -9.67 18.19 2.41
CA SER A 336 -11.01 17.59 2.51
C SER A 336 -11.09 16.30 3.33
N GLY A 337 -10.44 16.32 4.50
CA GLY A 337 -10.43 15.20 5.44
C GLY A 337 -9.33 14.17 5.21
N TYR A 338 -8.41 14.41 4.27
CA TYR A 338 -7.28 13.52 3.99
C TYR A 338 -5.95 14.23 4.21
N LEU A 339 -4.97 13.51 4.77
CA LEU A 339 -3.57 13.90 4.70
C LEU A 339 -3.01 13.45 3.35
N VAL A 340 -2.64 14.41 2.51
CA VAL A 340 -2.08 14.15 1.18
C VAL A 340 -0.58 14.36 1.19
N VAL A 341 0.18 13.36 0.76
CA VAL A 341 1.65 13.40 0.73
C VAL A 341 2.15 13.07 -0.66
N SER A 342 3.15 13.81 -1.11
CA SER A 342 3.83 13.60 -2.38
C SER A 342 5.24 13.06 -2.16
N ILE A 343 5.55 11.93 -2.80
CA ILE A 343 6.82 11.23 -2.66
C ILE A 343 7.39 10.78 -4.00
N VAL A 344 8.67 10.43 -3.96
CA VAL A 344 9.36 9.67 -5.00
C VAL A 344 9.67 8.31 -4.44
N THR A 345 9.26 7.26 -5.12
CA THR A 345 9.55 5.88 -4.69
C THR A 345 10.97 5.46 -5.08
N ALA A 346 11.41 4.29 -4.58
CA ALA A 346 12.66 3.68 -4.99
C ALA A 346 12.66 3.21 -6.46
N GLN A 347 11.48 3.04 -7.04
CA GLN A 347 11.26 2.64 -8.42
C GLN A 347 11.29 3.83 -9.39
N ASN A 348 11.68 5.02 -8.93
CA ASN A 348 11.59 6.27 -9.70
C ASN A 348 10.15 6.49 -10.22
N THR A 349 9.16 6.37 -9.34
CA THR A 349 7.80 6.85 -9.61
C THR A 349 7.50 8.03 -8.68
N THR A 350 6.90 9.08 -9.24
CA THR A 350 6.33 10.17 -8.46
C THR A 350 4.92 9.80 -8.11
N GLU A 351 4.60 9.81 -6.83
CA GLU A 351 3.32 9.33 -6.34
C GLU A 351 2.69 10.31 -5.37
N LEU A 352 1.38 10.38 -5.43
CA LEU A 352 0.54 11.16 -4.55
C LEU A 352 -0.34 10.20 -3.76
N TRP A 353 -0.22 10.29 -2.45
CA TRP A 353 -0.87 9.39 -1.51
C TRP A 353 -1.81 10.16 -0.61
N ALA A 354 -2.98 9.59 -0.32
CA ALA A 354 -3.95 10.15 0.61
C ALA A 354 -4.17 9.21 1.79
N TRP A 355 -4.13 9.75 3.00
CA TRP A 355 -4.36 9.04 4.26
C TRP A 355 -5.68 9.49 4.89
N ASP A 356 -6.51 8.51 5.23
CA ASP A 356 -7.83 8.72 5.82
C ASP A 356 -7.87 8.52 7.35
N GLY A 357 -6.72 8.21 7.97
CA GLY A 357 -6.62 7.82 9.38
C GLY A 357 -6.39 6.32 9.60
N SER A 358 -6.72 5.49 8.60
CA SER A 358 -6.64 4.02 8.66
C SER A 358 -5.61 3.42 7.69
N GLY A 359 -5.50 3.97 6.47
CA GLY A 359 -4.68 3.44 5.39
C GLY A 359 -4.26 4.49 4.36
N TRP A 360 -3.19 4.19 3.61
CA TRP A 360 -2.68 5.04 2.53
C TRP A 360 -3.26 4.59 1.18
N TRP A 361 -3.73 5.54 0.38
CA TRP A 361 -4.36 5.28 -0.93
C TRP A 361 -3.62 6.05 -2.03
N CYS A 362 -3.19 5.37 -3.10
CA CYS A 362 -2.47 6.02 -4.20
C CYS A 362 -3.47 6.70 -5.14
N ILE A 363 -3.46 8.02 -5.16
CA ILE A 363 -4.40 8.82 -5.97
C ILE A 363 -3.80 9.25 -7.31
N TYR A 364 -2.47 9.23 -7.43
CA TYR A 364 -1.74 9.55 -8.65
C TYR A 364 -0.38 8.85 -8.64
N SER A 365 0.04 8.30 -9.78
CA SER A 365 1.37 7.71 -9.98
C SER A 365 1.82 7.94 -11.42
N GLU A 366 3.07 8.34 -11.59
CA GLU A 366 3.72 8.55 -12.88
C GLU A 366 5.22 8.24 -12.79
N VAL A 367 5.84 7.82 -13.90
CA VAL A 367 7.28 7.57 -13.96
C VAL A 367 8.07 8.89 -13.83
N TRP A 368 9.05 8.90 -12.94
CA TRP A 368 10.01 9.98 -12.74
C TRP A 368 11.10 9.92 -13.83
N ASN A 369 11.20 10.98 -14.64
CA ASN A 369 12.19 11.19 -15.71
C ASN A 369 13.19 12.34 -15.44
N GLY A 370 13.26 12.88 -14.23
CA GLY A 370 14.11 14.01 -13.82
C GLY A 370 13.56 15.40 -14.15
N VAL A 371 12.40 15.50 -14.80
CA VAL A 371 11.81 16.77 -15.30
C VAL A 371 10.34 16.94 -14.89
N ASN A 372 9.58 15.90 -14.59
CA ASN A 372 8.13 16.04 -14.35
C ASN A 372 7.72 16.30 -12.89
N GLU A 373 8.65 16.65 -11.98
CA GLU A 373 8.50 16.14 -10.62
C GLU A 373 8.59 17.13 -9.45
N LEU A 374 7.59 17.98 -9.35
CA LEU A 374 7.30 18.72 -8.13
C LEU A 374 5.80 18.73 -7.96
N LEU A 375 5.25 17.57 -7.60
CA LEU A 375 3.90 17.50 -7.07
C LEU A 375 3.95 18.16 -5.68
N SER A 376 3.85 19.49 -5.62
CA SER A 376 3.62 20.21 -4.36
C SER A 376 2.11 20.24 -4.12
N PRO A 377 1.58 19.42 -3.20
CA PRO A 377 0.15 19.37 -2.96
C PRO A 377 -0.32 20.66 -2.27
N ILE A 378 -1.37 21.28 -2.80
CA ILE A 378 -1.94 22.53 -2.30
C ILE A 378 -3.43 22.31 -1.99
N PRO A 379 -3.87 22.60 -0.75
CA PRO A 379 -5.27 22.47 -0.40
C PRO A 379 -6.06 23.61 -1.04
N LEU A 380 -7.16 23.29 -1.73
CA LEU A 380 -8.03 24.28 -2.37
C LEU A 380 -9.24 24.68 -1.52
N ALA A 381 -9.50 23.97 -0.43
CA ALA A 381 -10.63 24.22 0.49
C ALA A 381 -12.00 24.35 -0.22
N GLY A 382 -12.17 23.73 -1.40
CA GLY A 382 -13.40 23.77 -2.18
C GLY A 382 -13.41 24.71 -3.39
N ALA A 383 -12.36 25.51 -3.60
CA ALA A 383 -12.29 26.45 -4.72
C ALA A 383 -12.53 25.76 -6.08
N GLY A 384 -13.50 26.27 -6.84
CA GLY A 384 -13.90 25.71 -8.14
C GLY A 384 -14.48 24.29 -8.05
N ALA A 385 -15.02 23.91 -6.90
CA ALA A 385 -15.44 22.55 -6.56
C ALA A 385 -14.32 21.50 -6.59
N TYR A 386 -13.07 21.91 -6.30
CA TYR A 386 -11.92 21.04 -6.14
C TYR A 386 -11.34 21.12 -4.73
N ASP A 387 -10.66 20.06 -4.32
CA ASP A 387 -10.16 19.87 -2.96
C ASP A 387 -8.64 20.06 -2.88
N LEU A 388 -7.95 19.69 -3.96
CA LEU A 388 -6.50 19.62 -4.01
C LEU A 388 -6.02 20.06 -5.39
N MET A 389 -4.91 20.79 -5.41
CA MET A 389 -4.20 21.20 -6.61
C MET A 389 -2.76 20.69 -6.54
N VAL A 390 -2.25 20.25 -7.68
CA VAL A 390 -0.88 19.74 -7.81
C VAL A 390 -0.25 20.29 -9.07
N PHE A 391 0.86 21.00 -8.89
CA PHE A 391 1.65 21.54 -10.00
C PHE A 391 2.50 20.45 -10.65
N HIS A 392 2.66 20.57 -11.96
CA HIS A 392 3.62 19.79 -12.73
C HIS A 392 4.71 20.75 -13.22
N PRO A 393 5.92 20.71 -12.65
CA PRO A 393 6.96 21.67 -13.00
C PRO A 393 7.31 21.52 -14.49
N PHE A 394 7.75 22.62 -15.10
CA PHE A 394 8.13 22.70 -16.53
C PHE A 394 6.99 22.43 -17.53
N THR A 395 5.77 22.26 -17.04
CA THR A 395 4.56 22.26 -17.86
C THR A 395 3.67 23.44 -17.48
N ASN A 396 2.89 23.96 -18.43
CA ASN A 396 1.85 24.94 -18.13
C ASN A 396 0.55 24.26 -17.68
N VAL A 397 0.65 23.14 -16.96
CA VAL A 397 -0.49 22.33 -16.59
C VAL A 397 -0.45 22.06 -15.09
N THR A 398 -1.62 21.98 -14.51
CA THR A 398 -1.83 21.64 -13.11
C THR A 398 -2.93 20.59 -13.05
N THR A 399 -2.80 19.64 -12.13
CA THR A 399 -3.86 18.67 -11.88
C THR A 399 -4.65 19.09 -10.67
N LEU A 400 -5.97 19.16 -10.85
CA LEU A 400 -6.93 19.37 -9.78
C LEU A 400 -7.58 18.04 -9.42
N PHE A 401 -7.80 17.82 -8.13
CA PHE A 401 -8.44 16.62 -7.62
C PHE A 401 -9.70 16.96 -6.83
N ARG A 402 -10.75 16.15 -7.02
CA ARG A 402 -11.94 16.15 -6.17
C ARG A 402 -11.93 14.89 -5.32
N LEU A 403 -11.73 15.09 -4.03
CA LEU A 403 -11.70 14.05 -3.03
C LEU A 403 -13.11 13.77 -2.48
N VAL A 404 -14.00 14.76 -2.51
CA VAL A 404 -15.35 14.66 -1.94
C VAL A 404 -16.43 14.84 -3.02
N TRP A 405 -17.48 14.03 -2.92
CA TRP A 405 -18.69 14.14 -3.73
C TRP A 405 -19.47 15.42 -3.36
N ARG A 406 -19.78 16.27 -4.35
CA ARG A 406 -20.60 17.48 -4.16
C ARG A 406 -21.95 17.39 -4.88
N SER A 407 -21.95 16.86 -6.10
CA SER A 407 -23.15 16.71 -6.92
C SER A 407 -22.92 15.68 -8.04
N ALA A 408 -23.97 15.35 -8.79
CA ALA A 408 -23.90 14.46 -9.95
C ALA A 408 -22.99 14.98 -11.08
N THR A 409 -22.69 16.28 -11.13
CA THR A 409 -21.76 16.86 -12.13
C THR A 409 -20.40 17.22 -11.53
N GLN A 410 -20.29 17.27 -10.20
CA GLN A 410 -19.09 17.60 -9.44
C GLN A 410 -18.82 16.49 -8.42
N HIS A 411 -18.46 15.32 -8.95
CA HIS A 411 -18.23 14.11 -8.17
C HIS A 411 -16.74 13.79 -8.03
N ASN A 412 -16.45 12.83 -7.16
CA ASN A 412 -15.12 12.32 -6.85
C ASN A 412 -14.77 11.03 -7.60
N TYR A 413 -15.61 10.54 -8.53
CA TYR A 413 -15.26 9.38 -9.36
C TYR A 413 -14.31 9.73 -10.52
N PRO A 414 -13.15 9.04 -10.67
CA PRO A 414 -12.29 9.11 -11.84
C PRO A 414 -12.89 8.37 -13.03
N THR A 415 -12.27 8.45 -14.21
CA THR A 415 -12.68 7.66 -15.39
C THR A 415 -12.24 6.19 -15.34
N THR A 416 -11.21 5.89 -14.53
CA THR A 416 -10.65 4.54 -14.33
C THR A 416 -10.12 4.39 -12.90
N GLY A 417 -10.03 3.14 -12.43
CA GLY A 417 -9.39 2.78 -11.17
C GLY A 417 -8.93 1.33 -11.18
N THR A 418 -7.91 1.00 -10.38
CA THR A 418 -7.35 -0.36 -10.29
C THR A 418 -6.97 -0.70 -8.85
N TYR A 419 -7.33 -1.90 -8.40
CA TYR A 419 -6.88 -2.47 -7.14
C TYR A 419 -6.21 -3.82 -7.38
N THR A 420 -5.08 -4.06 -6.72
CA THR A 420 -4.33 -5.32 -6.79
C THR A 420 -4.10 -5.86 -5.38
N THR A 421 -4.43 -7.13 -5.16
CA THR A 421 -4.21 -7.82 -3.86
C THR A 421 -2.73 -8.05 -3.61
N SER A 422 -2.38 -8.27 -2.35
CA SER A 422 -1.11 -8.89 -1.98
C SER A 422 -0.95 -10.30 -2.57
N LEU A 423 0.23 -10.89 -2.36
CA LEU A 423 0.48 -12.29 -2.70
C LEU A 423 -0.40 -13.19 -1.80
N ILE A 424 -1.41 -13.79 -2.41
CA ILE A 424 -2.30 -14.76 -1.77
C ILE A 424 -1.58 -16.10 -1.72
N ASP A 425 -1.28 -16.59 -0.51
CA ASP A 425 -0.52 -17.83 -0.29
C ASP A 425 -1.39 -19.00 0.21
N ALA A 426 -2.67 -18.74 0.49
CA ALA A 426 -3.61 -19.71 1.03
C ALA A 426 -3.13 -20.45 2.30
N GLY A 427 -2.25 -19.82 3.09
CA GLY A 427 -1.69 -20.39 4.32
C GLY A 427 -0.65 -21.50 4.12
N GLU A 428 -0.23 -21.78 2.89
CA GLU A 428 0.73 -22.84 2.55
C GLU A 428 1.82 -22.29 1.62
N ARG A 429 2.58 -21.31 2.12
CA ARG A 429 3.57 -20.52 1.35
C ARG A 429 4.51 -21.34 0.45
N ASP A 430 4.95 -22.50 0.92
CA ASP A 430 6.02 -23.29 0.28
C ASP A 430 5.50 -24.33 -0.73
N LYS A 431 4.19 -24.49 -0.87
CA LYS A 431 3.58 -25.50 -1.74
C LYS A 431 2.97 -24.89 -3.00
N ASN A 432 3.18 -25.56 -4.12
CA ASN A 432 2.48 -25.22 -5.37
C ASN A 432 0.98 -25.48 -5.23
N LYS A 433 0.19 -24.58 -5.80
CA LYS A 433 -1.27 -24.67 -5.82
C LYS A 433 -1.74 -24.56 -7.25
N ALA A 434 -2.70 -25.41 -7.62
CA ALA A 434 -3.49 -25.19 -8.82
C ALA A 434 -4.65 -24.27 -8.45
N TRP A 435 -4.63 -23.04 -8.98
CA TRP A 435 -5.72 -22.09 -8.80
C TRP A 435 -6.84 -22.44 -9.76
N ARG A 436 -8.02 -22.76 -9.21
CA ARG A 436 -9.14 -23.36 -9.95
C ARG A 436 -10.17 -22.33 -10.37
N LYS A 437 -10.37 -21.32 -9.54
CA LYS A 437 -11.42 -20.34 -9.72
C LYS A 437 -11.07 -19.04 -9.04
N ILE A 438 -11.53 -17.94 -9.60
CA ILE A 438 -11.42 -16.62 -8.99
C ILE A 438 -12.75 -15.89 -9.13
N GLY A 439 -13.02 -14.99 -8.20
CA GLY A 439 -14.20 -14.14 -8.28
C GLY A 439 -14.09 -12.88 -7.45
N PHE A 440 -15.04 -11.99 -7.72
CA PHE A 440 -15.18 -10.72 -7.05
C PHE A 440 -16.63 -10.45 -6.72
N VAL A 441 -16.85 -9.78 -5.59
CA VAL A 441 -18.18 -9.44 -5.08
C VAL A 441 -18.28 -7.93 -5.00
N PHE A 442 -19.32 -7.40 -5.64
CA PHE A 442 -19.68 -6.01 -5.56
C PHE A 442 -20.94 -5.82 -4.72
N ALA A 443 -20.93 -4.74 -3.95
CA ALA A 443 -22.11 -4.20 -3.32
C ALA A 443 -22.40 -2.80 -3.87
N SER A 444 -23.67 -2.45 -3.85
CA SER A 444 -24.19 -1.12 -4.15
C SER A 444 -25.05 -0.76 -2.94
N PRO A 445 -24.52 0.05 -2.02
CA PRO A 445 -25.34 0.61 -0.95
C PRO A 445 -26.42 1.51 -1.53
N ASP A 446 -27.29 2.04 -0.68
CA ASP A 446 -28.33 2.99 -1.09
C ASP A 446 -27.74 4.33 -1.56
N LEU A 447 -27.16 4.40 -2.77
CA LEU A 447 -26.72 5.56 -3.59
C LEU A 447 -25.18 5.74 -3.79
N PRO A 448 -24.41 4.81 -4.40
CA PRO A 448 -23.05 5.11 -4.84
C PRO A 448 -23.08 5.98 -6.09
N GLY A 449 -22.92 7.28 -5.90
CA GLY A 449 -22.89 8.26 -6.99
C GLY A 449 -24.27 8.67 -7.51
N ASN A 450 -24.39 8.98 -8.80
CA ASN A 450 -25.63 9.47 -9.39
C ASN A 450 -26.66 8.33 -9.54
N PRO A 451 -27.81 8.37 -8.83
CA PRO A 451 -28.84 7.32 -8.95
C PRO A 451 -29.59 7.30 -10.27
N ALA A 452 -29.51 8.38 -11.04
CA ALA A 452 -30.11 8.47 -12.37
C ALA A 452 -29.15 8.04 -13.48
N SER A 453 -27.93 7.60 -13.14
CA SER A 453 -26.93 7.25 -14.15
C SER A 453 -27.33 5.98 -14.91
N ALA A 454 -27.45 6.12 -16.23
CA ALA A 454 -27.69 5.00 -17.14
C ALA A 454 -26.39 4.46 -17.78
N ASP A 455 -25.26 5.11 -17.49
CA ASP A 455 -23.97 4.76 -18.10
C ASP A 455 -23.47 3.41 -17.59
N SER A 456 -22.99 2.57 -18.51
CA SER A 456 -22.44 1.26 -18.15
C SER A 456 -20.95 1.36 -17.85
N ILE A 457 -20.52 0.68 -16.79
CA ILE A 457 -19.14 0.59 -16.34
C ILE A 457 -18.62 -0.79 -16.69
N THR A 458 -17.39 -0.88 -17.19
CA THR A 458 -16.75 -2.19 -17.39
C THR A 458 -15.89 -2.51 -16.19
N VAL A 459 -16.13 -3.69 -15.60
CA VAL A 459 -15.30 -4.24 -14.52
C VAL A 459 -14.62 -5.49 -15.02
N ALA A 460 -13.31 -5.59 -14.79
CA ALA A 460 -12.53 -6.76 -15.15
C ALA A 460 -11.76 -7.30 -13.95
N LEU A 461 -11.61 -8.62 -13.91
CA LEU A 461 -10.74 -9.31 -12.97
C LEU A 461 -9.64 -10.04 -13.73
N ALA A 462 -8.43 -9.74 -13.34
CA ALA A 462 -7.22 -10.38 -13.82
C ALA A 462 -6.50 -11.09 -12.68
N TYR A 463 -5.68 -12.08 -13.03
CA TYR A 463 -4.80 -12.76 -12.09
C TYR A 463 -3.37 -12.80 -12.59
N SER A 464 -2.43 -12.94 -11.65
CA SER A 464 -1.02 -13.13 -11.91
C SER A 464 -0.46 -14.25 -11.04
N THR A 465 0.34 -15.12 -11.66
CA THR A 465 1.07 -16.22 -11.00
C THR A 465 2.58 -15.95 -10.91
N ASN A 466 3.05 -14.85 -11.49
CA ASN A 466 4.44 -14.38 -11.55
C ASN A 466 4.64 -13.06 -10.80
N ASN A 467 4.03 -12.93 -9.62
CA ASN A 467 4.20 -11.79 -8.71
C ASN A 467 3.89 -10.42 -9.35
N GLY A 468 2.92 -10.39 -10.26
CA GLY A 468 2.42 -9.15 -10.87
C GLY A 468 3.21 -8.66 -12.09
N GLU A 469 4.19 -9.42 -12.59
CA GLU A 469 4.89 -9.08 -13.84
C GLU A 469 3.94 -9.10 -15.04
N THR A 470 3.06 -10.10 -15.12
CA THR A 470 2.00 -10.16 -16.14
C THR A 470 0.65 -10.50 -15.50
N PHE A 471 -0.41 -9.96 -16.09
CA PHE A 471 -1.79 -10.20 -15.68
C PHE A 471 -2.58 -10.78 -16.85
N THR A 472 -3.25 -11.90 -16.59
CA THR A 472 -4.21 -12.51 -17.52
C THR A 472 -5.62 -12.12 -17.08
N THR A 473 -6.43 -11.59 -18.00
CA THR A 473 -7.81 -11.15 -17.73
C THR A 473 -8.83 -12.17 -18.22
N PRO A 474 -9.24 -13.15 -17.40
CA PRO A 474 -10.22 -14.17 -17.79
C PRO A 474 -11.66 -13.64 -17.85
N ILE A 475 -11.97 -12.53 -17.17
CA ILE A 475 -13.32 -11.98 -17.12
C ILE A 475 -13.32 -10.45 -17.21
N SER A 476 -14.20 -9.93 -18.06
CA SER A 476 -14.47 -8.51 -18.24
C SER A 476 -15.96 -8.36 -18.56
N VAL A 477 -16.69 -7.64 -17.71
CA VAL A 477 -18.16 -7.60 -17.73
C VAL A 477 -18.65 -6.15 -17.69
N PRO A 478 -19.58 -5.76 -18.57
CA PRO A 478 -20.29 -4.50 -18.44
C PRO A 478 -21.34 -4.61 -17.31
N VAL A 479 -21.25 -3.72 -16.34
CA VAL A 479 -22.26 -3.50 -15.31
C VAL A 479 -23.19 -2.40 -15.84
N PRO A 480 -24.48 -2.69 -16.09
CA PRO A 480 -25.43 -1.67 -16.51
C PRO A 480 -25.67 -0.65 -15.38
N GLY A 481 -26.18 0.54 -15.73
CA GLY A 481 -26.29 1.73 -14.88
C GLY A 481 -26.79 1.56 -13.44
N ASN A 482 -26.75 2.64 -12.67
CA ASN A 482 -27.00 2.69 -11.22
C ASN A 482 -28.49 2.57 -10.83
N ALA A 483 -29.19 1.55 -11.35
CA ALA A 483 -30.57 1.25 -10.97
C ALA A 483 -30.59 0.29 -9.76
N MET A 484 -31.52 0.49 -8.81
CA MET A 484 -31.60 -0.29 -7.56
C MET A 484 -31.71 -1.84 -7.71
N GLY A 485 -31.85 -2.36 -8.93
CA GLY A 485 -31.91 -3.79 -9.24
C GLY A 485 -30.55 -4.45 -9.54
N THR A 486 -29.45 -3.69 -9.65
CA THR A 486 -28.10 -4.18 -9.96
C THR A 486 -27.17 -4.17 -8.74
N ASN A 487 -27.75 -4.20 -7.53
CA ASN A 487 -27.03 -3.73 -6.35
C ASN A 487 -25.98 -4.69 -5.78
N ASN A 488 -26.21 -6.00 -5.80
CA ASN A 488 -25.21 -6.95 -5.35
C ASN A 488 -25.00 -7.99 -6.44
N PHE A 489 -23.77 -8.11 -6.92
CA PHE A 489 -23.44 -9.11 -7.92
C PHE A 489 -22.07 -9.72 -7.62
N GLU A 490 -21.99 -11.01 -7.91
CA GLU A 490 -20.77 -11.78 -7.84
C GLU A 490 -20.49 -12.29 -9.25
N PHE A 491 -19.25 -12.10 -9.68
CA PHE A 491 -18.76 -12.70 -10.92
C PHE A 491 -17.63 -13.65 -10.58
N GLU A 492 -17.63 -14.77 -11.28
CA GLU A 492 -16.66 -15.83 -11.08
C GLU A 492 -16.26 -16.42 -12.42
N VAL A 493 -15.03 -16.93 -12.48
CA VAL A 493 -14.51 -17.58 -13.67
C VAL A 493 -13.59 -18.73 -13.30
N ASN A 494 -13.76 -19.84 -14.01
CA ASN A 494 -12.91 -21.01 -13.87
C ASN A 494 -11.57 -20.74 -14.55
N ILE A 495 -10.49 -21.18 -13.91
CA ILE A 495 -9.14 -21.14 -14.45
C ILE A 495 -8.75 -22.57 -14.82
N ALA A 496 -8.18 -22.75 -16.01
CA ALA A 496 -7.72 -24.06 -16.45
C ALA A 496 -6.59 -24.57 -15.53
N SER A 497 -6.68 -25.86 -15.17
CA SER A 497 -5.84 -26.55 -14.16
C SER A 497 -4.35 -26.36 -14.33
N ASP A 498 -3.93 -26.35 -15.58
CA ASP A 498 -2.56 -26.41 -16.08
C ASP A 498 -1.97 -25.02 -16.31
N VAL A 499 -2.82 -23.98 -16.33
CA VAL A 499 -2.42 -22.61 -16.68
C VAL A 499 -1.99 -21.82 -15.44
N ALA A 500 -2.63 -22.04 -14.28
CA ALA A 500 -2.38 -21.26 -13.07
C ALA A 500 -1.86 -22.14 -11.92
N VAL A 501 -0.65 -22.66 -12.07
CA VAL A 501 0.08 -23.39 -11.01
C VAL A 501 1.17 -22.50 -10.43
N SER A 502 1.05 -22.11 -9.16
CA SER A 502 2.05 -21.29 -8.46
C SER A 502 1.83 -21.34 -6.94
N PRO A 503 2.86 -21.11 -6.10
CA PRO A 503 2.67 -20.98 -4.65
C PRO A 503 1.82 -19.76 -4.26
N PHE A 504 1.82 -18.72 -5.10
CA PHE A 504 1.14 -17.45 -4.86
C PHE A 504 0.19 -17.08 -6.01
N LEU A 505 -0.80 -16.28 -5.69
CA LEU A 505 -1.67 -15.62 -6.67
C LEU A 505 -1.81 -14.14 -6.32
N MET A 506 -1.85 -13.28 -7.34
CA MET A 506 -2.33 -11.90 -7.18
C MET A 506 -3.59 -11.72 -8.01
N LEU A 507 -4.56 -11.03 -7.46
CA LEU A 507 -5.79 -10.65 -8.15
C LEU A 507 -5.78 -9.14 -8.40
N ARG A 508 -6.24 -8.72 -9.58
CA ARG A 508 -6.39 -7.32 -9.95
C ARG A 508 -7.79 -7.05 -10.47
N VAL A 509 -8.47 -6.10 -9.84
CA VAL A 509 -9.74 -5.56 -10.29
C VAL A 509 -9.50 -4.21 -10.95
N SER A 510 -10.09 -4.00 -12.12
CA SER A 510 -10.06 -2.70 -12.80
C SER A 510 -11.46 -2.25 -13.18
N TRP A 511 -11.71 -0.96 -13.02
CA TRP A 511 -12.92 -0.28 -13.47
C TRP A 511 -12.57 0.68 -14.62
N THR A 512 -13.40 0.71 -15.65
CA THR A 512 -13.27 1.64 -16.79
C THR A 512 -14.63 2.16 -17.21
N SER A 513 -14.63 3.26 -17.99
CA SER A 513 -15.85 3.95 -18.46
C SER A 513 -16.69 4.53 -17.32
N ILE A 514 -16.03 4.94 -16.24
CA ILE A 514 -16.71 5.57 -15.12
C ILE A 514 -17.01 7.03 -15.48
N SER A 515 -18.25 7.44 -15.30
CA SER A 515 -18.69 8.82 -15.44
C SER A 515 -18.99 9.42 -14.06
N ASP A 516 -20.04 8.97 -13.39
CA ASP A 516 -20.60 9.61 -12.19
C ASP A 516 -21.09 8.63 -11.10
N TRP A 517 -20.81 7.34 -11.28
CA TRP A 517 -21.12 6.27 -10.31
C TRP A 517 -20.09 5.14 -10.45
N ALA A 518 -19.97 4.27 -9.46
CA ALA A 518 -19.23 3.01 -9.60
C ALA A 518 -19.69 1.98 -8.56
N PRO A 519 -19.69 0.67 -8.90
CA PRO A 519 -19.97 -0.37 -7.94
C PRO A 519 -18.80 -0.52 -6.94
N ILE A 520 -19.11 -0.83 -5.68
CA ILE A 520 -18.14 -0.93 -4.58
C ILE A 520 -17.68 -2.37 -4.43
N LEU A 521 -16.38 -2.62 -4.57
CA LEU A 521 -15.81 -3.95 -4.35
C LEU A 521 -15.78 -4.24 -2.86
N VAL A 522 -16.42 -5.33 -2.46
CA VAL A 522 -16.52 -5.77 -1.05
C VAL A 522 -15.91 -7.15 -0.81
N GLY A 523 -15.49 -7.85 -1.87
CA GLY A 523 -14.83 -9.14 -1.73
C GLY A 523 -14.03 -9.55 -2.95
N LEU A 524 -12.87 -10.14 -2.71
CA LEU A 524 -12.10 -10.91 -3.69
C LEU A 524 -11.86 -12.31 -3.15
N TRP A 525 -11.89 -13.31 -4.01
CA TRP A 525 -11.66 -14.68 -3.58
C TRP A 525 -11.03 -15.54 -4.67
N ALA A 526 -10.38 -16.61 -4.24
CA ALA A 526 -9.82 -17.64 -5.10
C ALA A 526 -10.04 -19.03 -4.49
N GLU A 527 -10.30 -20.00 -5.36
CA GLU A 527 -10.32 -21.42 -5.01
C GLU A 527 -9.04 -22.08 -5.49
N TYR A 528 -8.47 -22.93 -4.65
CA TYR A 528 -7.20 -23.59 -4.91
C TYR A 528 -7.25 -25.06 -4.53
N GLU A 529 -6.34 -25.81 -5.12
CA GLU A 529 -5.98 -27.16 -4.72
C GLU A 529 -4.48 -27.21 -4.46
N VAL A 530 -4.08 -27.69 -3.28
CA VAL A 530 -2.67 -27.88 -2.96
C VAL A 530 -2.13 -29.11 -3.69
N LEU A 531 -1.14 -28.90 -4.55
CA LEU A 531 -0.48 -29.99 -5.27
C LEU A 531 0.47 -30.74 -4.32
N ASP A 532 0.66 -32.04 -4.56
CA ASP A 532 1.47 -32.96 -3.75
C ASP A 532 1.02 -33.20 -2.30
N SER A 533 -0.23 -32.89 -1.94
CA SER A 533 -0.85 -33.43 -0.73
C SER A 533 -1.13 -34.93 -0.96
N PRO A 534 -0.57 -35.86 -0.18
CA PRO A 534 -0.81 -37.29 -0.40
C PRO A 534 -2.30 -37.59 -0.20
N ALA A 535 -3.00 -37.82 -1.30
CA ALA A 535 -4.39 -38.27 -1.28
C ALA A 535 -4.48 -39.60 -0.54
N ARG A 536 -5.61 -39.83 0.16
CA ARG A 536 -5.90 -41.07 0.88
C ARG A 536 -5.87 -42.27 -0.07
N ARG A 537 -4.73 -42.93 -0.14
CA ARG A 537 -4.48 -44.06 -1.04
C ARG A 537 -4.07 -45.26 -0.23
N ARG A 538 -4.53 -46.44 -0.64
CA ARG A 538 -4.02 -47.67 -0.06
C ARG A 538 -2.58 -47.86 -0.48
N ARG A 539 -1.76 -48.25 0.48
CA ARG A 539 -0.34 -48.54 0.31
C ARG A 539 -0.08 -49.98 0.72
N TRP A 540 0.82 -50.60 -0.03
CA TRP A 540 1.34 -51.91 0.27
C TRP A 540 2.84 -51.83 0.38
N GLN A 541 3.38 -52.43 1.43
CA GLN A 541 4.81 -52.60 1.59
C GLN A 541 5.09 -54.07 1.86
N PHE A 542 5.91 -54.69 1.02
CA PHE A 542 6.23 -56.11 1.12
C PHE A 542 7.56 -56.42 0.44
N THR A 543 8.11 -57.60 0.71
CA THR A 543 9.37 -58.06 0.13
C THR A 543 9.12 -59.25 -0.77
N VAL A 544 9.48 -59.12 -2.05
CA VAL A 544 9.44 -60.17 -3.06
C VAL A 544 10.68 -61.06 -2.92
N GLN A 545 10.47 -62.37 -2.92
CA GLN A 545 11.51 -63.39 -3.02
C GLN A 545 11.86 -63.60 -4.49
N ALA A 546 12.90 -62.92 -4.98
CA ALA A 546 13.37 -63.04 -6.35
C ALA A 546 14.54 -64.04 -6.42
N GLU A 547 14.20 -65.32 -6.30
CA GLU A 547 15.16 -66.42 -6.34
C GLU A 547 14.92 -67.39 -7.51
N ASP A 548 15.95 -68.08 -7.97
CA ASP A 548 15.79 -69.18 -8.91
C ASP A 548 15.15 -70.38 -8.22
N GLN A 549 14.26 -71.07 -8.94
CA GLN A 549 13.53 -72.25 -8.46
C GLN A 549 12.63 -72.02 -7.23
N VAL A 550 12.10 -70.81 -7.05
CA VAL A 550 11.11 -70.51 -6.02
C VAL A 550 9.89 -71.43 -6.19
N ILE A 551 9.50 -72.07 -5.10
CA ILE A 551 8.33 -72.96 -5.04
C ILE A 551 7.10 -72.10 -4.77
N ASP A 552 6.09 -72.27 -5.63
CA ASP A 552 4.80 -71.61 -5.53
C ASP A 552 3.91 -72.28 -4.46
N ARG A 553 2.73 -71.73 -4.19
CA ARG A 553 1.80 -72.27 -3.17
C ARG A 553 1.25 -73.65 -3.50
N ASP A 554 1.19 -74.00 -4.77
CA ASP A 554 0.70 -75.30 -5.27
C ASP A 554 1.83 -76.35 -5.33
N GLY A 555 3.06 -75.98 -4.95
CA GLY A 555 4.23 -76.86 -4.89
C GLY A 555 4.97 -77.00 -6.22
N ALA A 556 4.63 -76.21 -7.24
CA ALA A 556 5.34 -76.14 -8.50
C ALA A 556 6.47 -75.10 -8.45
N ILE A 557 7.47 -75.27 -9.31
CA ILE A 557 8.57 -74.31 -9.42
C ILE A 557 8.14 -73.18 -10.37
N LEU A 558 8.31 -71.92 -9.94
CA LEU A 558 8.11 -70.76 -10.80
C LEU A 558 9.04 -70.83 -12.02
N THR A 559 8.47 -70.61 -13.20
CA THR A 559 9.18 -70.73 -14.48
C THR A 559 10.19 -69.61 -14.73
N ARG A 560 10.02 -68.46 -14.05
CA ARG A 560 10.85 -67.26 -14.20
C ARG A 560 12.02 -67.27 -13.23
N THR A 561 13.20 -66.91 -13.73
CA THR A 561 14.42 -66.76 -12.92
C THR A 561 14.31 -65.55 -11.99
N GLY A 562 15.07 -65.55 -10.89
CA GLY A 562 15.13 -64.40 -9.98
C GLY A 562 15.56 -63.11 -10.68
N ARG A 563 16.46 -63.22 -11.67
CA ARG A 563 16.93 -62.07 -12.46
C ARG A 563 15.85 -61.48 -13.36
N GLU A 564 15.03 -62.31 -14.00
CA GLU A 564 13.90 -61.84 -14.80
C GLU A 564 12.88 -61.09 -13.94
N GLN A 565 12.60 -61.60 -12.73
CA GLN A 565 11.70 -60.95 -11.77
C GLN A 565 12.23 -59.59 -11.31
N ILE A 566 13.53 -59.48 -11.00
CA ILE A 566 14.17 -58.22 -10.57
C ILE A 566 14.12 -57.18 -11.69
N THR A 567 14.52 -57.56 -12.92
CA THR A 567 14.52 -56.65 -14.07
C THR A 567 13.13 -56.09 -14.32
N GLU A 568 12.10 -56.93 -14.30
CA GLU A 568 10.72 -56.49 -14.52
C GLU A 568 10.23 -55.49 -13.47
N LEU A 569 10.53 -55.74 -12.18
CA LEU A 569 10.14 -54.84 -11.09
C LEU A 569 10.85 -53.48 -11.19
N TRP A 570 12.13 -53.48 -11.56
CA TRP A 570 12.87 -52.24 -11.82
C TRP A 570 12.35 -51.50 -13.06
N ASP A 571 12.00 -52.21 -14.13
CA ASP A 571 11.43 -51.62 -15.35
C ASP A 571 10.09 -50.95 -15.07
N HIS A 572 9.19 -51.60 -14.32
CA HIS A 572 7.90 -51.00 -13.90
C HIS A 572 8.09 -49.80 -13.00
N TRP A 573 9.06 -49.83 -12.08
CA TRP A 573 9.38 -48.68 -11.23
C TRP A 573 9.97 -47.52 -12.03
N GLN A 574 10.93 -47.76 -12.93
CA GLN A 574 11.55 -46.74 -13.78
C GLN A 574 10.56 -46.12 -14.76
N ALA A 575 9.68 -46.92 -15.35
CA ALA A 575 8.64 -46.44 -16.26
C ALA A 575 7.54 -45.66 -15.52
N GLY A 576 7.40 -45.83 -14.20
CA GLY A 576 6.39 -45.17 -13.38
C GLY A 576 4.96 -45.52 -13.78
N THR A 577 4.76 -46.63 -14.49
CA THR A 577 3.50 -47.05 -15.10
C THR A 577 2.53 -47.60 -14.06
N THR A 578 1.23 -47.42 -14.33
CA THR A 578 0.17 -48.03 -13.53
C THR A 578 -0.05 -49.48 -14.00
N VAL A 579 0.11 -50.43 -13.09
CA VAL A 579 0.00 -51.87 -13.36
C VAL A 579 -1.18 -52.48 -12.60
N PRO A 580 -1.83 -53.53 -13.14
CA PRO A 580 -2.81 -54.30 -12.39
C PRO A 580 -2.14 -55.07 -11.25
N PHE A 581 -2.77 -55.10 -10.09
CA PHE A 581 -2.28 -55.74 -8.88
C PHE A 581 -3.37 -56.55 -8.20
N HIS A 582 -3.01 -57.77 -7.84
CA HIS A 582 -3.80 -58.69 -7.04
C HIS A 582 -3.03 -58.99 -5.75
N ASP A 583 -3.75 -58.78 -4.64
CA ASP A 583 -3.24 -58.91 -3.28
C ASP A 583 -3.30 -60.38 -2.79
N ILE A 584 -2.79 -60.65 -1.59
CA ILE A 584 -2.72 -61.99 -0.97
C ILE A 584 -4.08 -62.64 -0.67
N ASP A 585 -5.16 -61.86 -0.69
CA ASP A 585 -6.54 -62.27 -0.41
C ASP A 585 -7.31 -62.71 -1.69
N PHE A 586 -6.64 -62.91 -2.82
CA PHE A 586 -7.25 -63.00 -4.16
C PHE A 586 -8.06 -64.30 -4.43
N ASP A 587 -8.05 -65.30 -3.56
CA ASP A 587 -8.55 -66.65 -3.83
C ASP A 587 -10.09 -66.82 -3.86
N SER A 588 -10.85 -65.98 -3.15
CA SER A 588 -12.29 -66.21 -2.91
C SER A 588 -13.24 -65.10 -3.42
N ALA A 589 -12.75 -63.87 -3.59
CA ALA A 589 -13.47 -62.74 -4.16
C ALA A 589 -12.46 -61.75 -4.81
N PRO A 590 -11.93 -62.08 -5.99
CA PRO A 590 -10.80 -61.37 -6.58
C PRO A 590 -11.12 -59.89 -6.85
N THR A 591 -10.30 -58.98 -6.31
CA THR A 591 -10.36 -57.54 -6.63
C THR A 591 -9.06 -57.13 -7.31
N GLU A 592 -9.11 -56.87 -8.60
CA GLU A 592 -8.00 -56.23 -9.32
C GLU A 592 -7.91 -54.76 -8.90
N ARG A 593 -6.69 -54.29 -8.60
CA ARG A 593 -6.42 -52.89 -8.30
C ARG A 593 -5.39 -52.32 -9.25
N ARG A 594 -5.46 -51.02 -9.50
CA ARG A 594 -4.47 -50.28 -10.27
C ARG A 594 -3.48 -49.66 -9.30
N VAL A 595 -2.20 -50.01 -9.42
CA VAL A 595 -1.16 -49.53 -8.50
C VAL A 595 0.07 -49.05 -9.27
N ARG A 596 0.91 -48.27 -8.60
CA ARG A 596 2.23 -47.87 -9.07
C ARG A 596 3.28 -48.19 -8.01
N ILE A 597 4.45 -48.63 -8.42
CA ILE A 597 5.61 -48.81 -7.54
C ILE A 597 6.20 -47.42 -7.23
N VAL A 598 6.19 -46.99 -5.97
CA VAL A 598 6.72 -45.67 -5.54
C VAL A 598 8.04 -45.79 -4.78
N GLY A 599 8.40 -46.99 -4.33
CA GLY A 599 9.68 -47.29 -3.71
C GLY A 599 10.11 -48.71 -4.04
N ILE A 600 11.39 -48.89 -4.33
CA ILE A 600 12.03 -50.18 -4.59
C ILE A 600 13.39 -50.20 -3.90
N GLU A 601 13.68 -51.27 -3.17
CA GLU A 601 15.00 -51.51 -2.55
C GLU A 601 15.38 -52.96 -2.84
N GLU A 602 16.51 -53.17 -3.50
CA GLU A 602 17.06 -54.49 -3.77
C GLU A 602 18.19 -54.80 -2.79
N ARG A 603 18.11 -55.96 -2.13
CA ARG A 603 19.18 -56.51 -1.31
C ARG A 603 19.86 -57.66 -2.04
N VAL A 604 21.10 -57.41 -2.45
CA VAL A 604 21.94 -58.38 -3.15
C VAL A 604 22.87 -59.08 -2.14
N PRO A 605 23.06 -60.40 -2.21
CA PRO A 605 24.00 -61.12 -1.36
C PRO A 605 25.46 -60.66 -1.49
N VAL A 606 26.26 -60.91 -0.46
CA VAL A 606 27.65 -60.42 -0.33
C VAL A 606 28.58 -61.16 -1.32
N PRO A 607 29.62 -60.54 -1.91
CA PRO A 607 30.36 -61.08 -3.07
C PRO A 607 31.01 -62.48 -2.96
N HIS A 608 31.17 -63.05 -1.76
CA HIS A 608 31.64 -64.43 -1.61
C HIS A 608 30.58 -65.49 -2.01
N GLU A 609 29.34 -65.07 -2.26
CA GLU A 609 28.22 -65.88 -2.75
C GLU A 609 27.93 -65.62 -4.25
N ALA A 610 28.93 -65.17 -5.03
CA ALA A 610 28.81 -64.76 -6.44
C ALA A 610 28.38 -65.85 -7.45
N GLY A 611 27.95 -67.04 -6.98
CA GLY A 611 27.22 -68.04 -7.78
C GLY A 611 25.70 -67.96 -7.65
N HIS A 612 25.19 -67.12 -6.74
CA HIS A 612 23.78 -67.02 -6.33
C HIS A 612 23.16 -65.65 -6.67
N TRP A 613 23.50 -65.07 -7.84
CA TRP A 613 22.93 -63.80 -8.28
C TRP A 613 21.40 -63.82 -8.46
N GLY A 614 20.82 -65.01 -8.61
CA GLY A 614 19.38 -65.24 -8.54
C GLY A 614 18.92 -65.53 -7.11
N GLN A 615 19.42 -64.84 -6.09
CA GLN A 615 18.94 -64.92 -4.70
C GLN A 615 18.83 -63.53 -4.06
N SER A 616 18.14 -62.60 -4.72
CA SER A 616 17.92 -61.25 -4.19
C SER A 616 16.54 -61.13 -3.55
N ARG A 617 16.43 -60.19 -2.61
CA ARG A 617 15.14 -59.78 -2.03
C ARG A 617 14.85 -58.36 -2.46
N VAL A 618 13.64 -58.13 -2.97
CA VAL A 618 13.23 -56.81 -3.47
C VAL A 618 12.09 -56.30 -2.61
N MET A 619 12.35 -55.28 -1.79
CA MET A 619 11.29 -54.59 -1.05
C MET A 619 10.60 -53.59 -1.97
N LEU A 620 9.28 -53.66 -2.04
CA LEU A 620 8.43 -52.79 -2.84
C LEU A 620 7.52 -51.96 -1.94
N THR A 621 7.30 -50.72 -2.34
CA THR A 621 6.22 -49.87 -1.83
C THR A 621 5.29 -49.54 -2.99
N LEU A 622 4.04 -50.02 -2.93
CA LEU A 622 3.00 -49.76 -3.92
C LEU A 622 2.00 -48.73 -3.39
N VAL A 623 1.46 -47.92 -4.29
CA VAL A 623 0.38 -46.95 -4.03
C VAL A 623 -0.75 -47.18 -5.03
N GLU A 624 -1.99 -47.25 -4.55
CA GLU A 624 -3.20 -47.29 -5.40
C GLU A 624 -3.32 -45.98 -6.22
N VAL A 625 -3.61 -46.10 -7.52
CA VAL A 625 -3.68 -44.98 -8.46
C VAL A 625 -5.09 -44.66 -8.87
#